data_AF-A0A2S3ZLF9-F1
#
_entry.id   AF-A0A2S3ZLF9-F1
#
_cell.length_a   1.000
_cell.length_b   1.000
_cell.length_c   1.000
_cell.angle_alpha   90.00
_cell.angle_beta   90.00
_cell.angle_gamma   90.00
#
_symmetry.space_group_name_H-M   'P 1'
#
loop_
_entity.id
_entity.type
_entity.pdbx_description
1 polymer ?
#
loop_
_entity_poly.entity_id
_entity_poly.type
_entity_poly.pdbx_seq_one_letter_code
_entity_poly.pdbx_strand_id
1 'polypeptide(L)'
;MPPWPPCRSGGRSCSTPSPAPSWFTPCRGLRTRPSKRRSRARASRLSPRSGQRCPVADGDVTGLTDDEIKALTDEERDSLNDEAIDPGPDVEPEEEVDVQAQFLDWVVAHFSIVEVVGPNKRFYWCPQWFEHKEVVARLVALWKAHLAADLGDDLGAVSSWWINDWDRHAAVLFDTANGPFRFCDRTRGHLSETKETGPAVSLTIPPAEWQLPA
;
A
#
# COMPACT_ATOMS: atom_id res chain seq x y z
N MET A 1 46.29 60.90 -10.81
CA MET A 1 46.44 61.16 -12.26
C MET A 1 47.85 61.71 -12.46
N PRO A 2 48.66 61.24 -13.43
CA PRO A 2 48.26 61.00 -14.83
C PRO A 2 48.55 59.52 -15.25
N PRO A 3 48.67 59.13 -16.54
CA PRO A 3 47.58 58.47 -17.28
C PRO A 3 47.98 57.12 -17.96
N TRP A 4 46.98 56.33 -18.37
CA TRP A 4 47.11 55.25 -19.38
C TRP A 4 47.49 55.85 -20.74
N PRO A 5 48.21 55.17 -21.68
CA PRO A 5 47.62 54.13 -22.59
C PRO A 5 48.70 53.19 -23.25
N PRO A 6 48.53 52.52 -24.43
CA PRO A 6 47.41 51.78 -25.02
C PRO A 6 47.78 50.34 -25.52
N CYS A 7 46.73 49.61 -25.94
CA CYS A 7 46.62 48.74 -27.13
C CYS A 7 47.63 47.60 -27.45
N ARG A 8 47.05 46.38 -27.45
CA ARG A 8 46.77 45.55 -28.65
C ARG A 8 47.96 44.96 -29.44
N SER A 9 48.08 43.63 -29.39
CA SER A 9 48.31 42.71 -30.52
C SER A 9 48.55 41.33 -29.92
N GLY A 10 47.81 40.29 -30.29
CA GLY A 10 48.00 39.53 -31.52
C GLY A 10 47.96 38.06 -31.09
N GLY A 11 47.02 37.28 -31.59
CA GLY A 11 47.43 36.25 -32.53
C GLY A 11 46.26 35.29 -32.74
N ARG A 12 45.88 35.14 -34.00
CA ARG A 12 44.99 34.09 -34.47
C ARG A 12 45.81 32.80 -34.52
N SER A 13 45.22 31.67 -34.18
CA SER A 13 45.46 30.45 -34.95
C SER A 13 44.14 29.71 -35.15
N CYS A 14 43.80 29.57 -36.43
CA CYS A 14 42.83 28.64 -36.94
C CYS A 14 43.48 27.25 -36.95
N SER A 15 42.75 26.20 -36.62
CA SER A 15 42.83 24.89 -37.30
C SER A 15 41.65 24.01 -36.93
N THR A 16 41.01 23.52 -37.98
CA THR A 16 39.79 22.73 -38.14
C THR A 16 39.94 21.23 -37.80
N PRO A 17 38.87 20.41 -37.90
CA PRO A 17 38.64 19.23 -37.06
C PRO A 17 38.86 17.85 -37.75
N SER A 18 38.45 16.79 -37.04
CA SER A 18 38.11 15.41 -37.46
C SER A 18 39.21 14.34 -37.31
N PRO A 19 38.90 13.02 -37.27
CA PRO A 19 37.58 12.36 -37.26
C PRO A 19 37.40 11.24 -36.21
N ALA A 20 36.13 10.81 -36.06
CA ALA A 20 35.73 9.53 -35.45
C ALA A 20 36.06 8.33 -36.37
N PRO A 21 36.05 7.11 -35.84
CA PRO A 21 35.70 5.93 -36.62
C PRO A 21 34.35 5.35 -36.16
N SER A 22 33.44 5.32 -37.13
CA SER A 22 32.20 4.57 -37.16
C SER A 22 32.45 3.06 -37.19
N TRP A 23 31.69 2.32 -36.40
CA TRP A 23 31.30 0.95 -36.75
C TRP A 23 29.83 0.78 -36.40
N PHE A 24 28.98 1.06 -37.39
CA PHE A 24 27.63 0.54 -37.46
C PHE A 24 27.71 -0.83 -38.14
N THR A 25 27.24 -1.87 -37.45
CA THR A 25 26.71 -3.06 -38.12
C THR A 25 25.28 -3.25 -37.64
N PRO A 26 24.26 -3.09 -38.51
CA PRO A 26 22.87 -3.30 -38.15
C PRO A 26 22.50 -4.78 -38.34
N CYS A 27 22.28 -5.51 -37.24
CA CYS A 27 21.62 -6.81 -37.33
C CYS A 27 20.13 -6.63 -37.57
N ARG A 28 19.76 -6.82 -38.83
CA ARG A 28 18.38 -7.09 -39.29
C ARG A 28 17.81 -8.30 -38.53
N GLY A 29 16.71 -8.03 -37.83
CA GLY A 29 15.46 -8.78 -37.95
C GLY A 29 15.47 -10.26 -37.58
N LEU A 30 14.95 -10.54 -36.39
CA LEU A 30 14.11 -11.72 -36.17
C LEU A 30 12.87 -11.28 -35.40
N ARG A 31 11.78 -11.06 -36.16
CA ARG A 31 10.42 -10.99 -35.61
C ARG A 31 10.10 -12.39 -35.08
N THR A 32 10.14 -12.59 -33.77
CA THR A 32 9.52 -13.76 -33.16
C THR A 32 8.06 -13.44 -32.87
N ARG A 33 7.18 -14.05 -33.67
CA ARG A 33 5.74 -14.12 -33.41
C ARG A 33 5.50 -14.80 -32.05
N PRO A 34 4.41 -14.45 -31.35
CA PRO A 34 4.10 -15.02 -30.04
C PRO A 34 3.76 -16.52 -30.20
N SER A 35 4.47 -17.39 -29.50
CA SER A 35 4.06 -18.78 -29.39
C SER A 35 2.85 -18.84 -28.45
N LYS A 36 1.66 -18.91 -29.02
CA LYS A 36 0.44 -19.33 -28.29
C LYS A 36 0.62 -20.79 -27.90
N ARG A 37 1.29 -21.07 -26.78
CA ARG A 37 1.22 -22.38 -26.13
C ARG A 37 -0.03 -22.38 -25.25
N ARG A 38 -1.17 -22.70 -25.85
CA ARG A 38 -2.37 -23.10 -25.11
C ARG A 38 -2.07 -24.42 -24.41
N SER A 39 -1.59 -24.37 -23.18
CA SER A 39 -1.71 -25.49 -22.25
C SER A 39 -3.19 -25.66 -21.94
N ARG A 40 -3.81 -26.69 -22.52
CA ARG A 40 -5.10 -27.20 -22.05
C ARG A 40 -4.86 -27.73 -20.64
N ALA A 41 -5.19 -26.94 -19.62
CA ALA A 41 -5.39 -27.47 -18.28
C ALA A 41 -6.54 -28.48 -18.36
N ARG A 42 -6.24 -29.74 -18.09
CA ARG A 42 -7.24 -30.80 -17.94
C ARG A 42 -7.98 -30.47 -16.65
N ALA A 43 -9.19 -29.93 -16.78
CA ALA A 43 -10.10 -29.79 -15.65
C ALA A 43 -10.42 -31.19 -15.11
N SER A 44 -9.75 -31.59 -14.04
CA SER A 44 -10.18 -32.71 -13.22
C SER A 44 -11.50 -32.30 -12.60
N ARG A 45 -12.59 -32.84 -13.16
CA ARG A 45 -13.94 -32.72 -12.60
C ARG A 45 -13.92 -33.39 -11.23
N LEU A 46 -13.80 -32.60 -10.17
CA LEU A 46 -14.21 -33.04 -8.84
C LEU A 46 -15.73 -33.07 -8.86
N SER A 47 -16.29 -34.28 -8.76
CA SER A 47 -17.72 -34.48 -8.57
C SER A 47 -18.11 -33.90 -7.20
N PRO A 48 -19.32 -33.31 -7.04
CA PRO A 48 -19.78 -32.85 -5.74
C PRO A 48 -20.06 -34.08 -4.89
N ARG A 49 -19.25 -34.29 -3.85
CA ARG A 49 -19.55 -35.29 -2.84
C ARG A 49 -20.71 -34.73 -2.01
N SER A 50 -21.89 -35.29 -2.30
CA SER A 50 -23.12 -35.13 -1.54
C SER A 50 -22.89 -35.17 -0.04
N GLY A 51 -23.62 -34.31 0.68
CA GLY A 51 -23.50 -34.03 2.10
C GLY A 51 -23.18 -35.22 3.00
N GLN A 52 -22.07 -35.08 3.72
CA GLN A 52 -21.94 -35.65 5.06
C GLN A 52 -21.73 -34.45 5.99
N ARG A 53 -22.80 -34.07 6.69
CA ARG A 53 -22.76 -33.12 7.80
C ARG A 53 -21.96 -33.78 8.92
N CYS A 54 -20.93 -33.11 9.41
CA CYS A 54 -20.24 -33.54 10.63
C CYS A 54 -21.28 -33.57 11.77
N PRO A 55 -21.34 -34.62 12.60
CA PRO A 55 -22.17 -34.60 13.78
C PRO A 55 -21.58 -33.55 14.73
N VAL A 56 -22.34 -32.51 15.03
CA VAL A 56 -22.04 -31.62 16.15
C VAL A 56 -22.21 -32.48 17.39
N ALA A 57 -21.15 -32.62 18.17
CA ALA A 57 -21.26 -33.21 19.50
C ALA A 57 -22.08 -32.23 20.34
N ASP A 58 -23.34 -32.58 20.61
CA ASP A 58 -24.16 -31.95 21.63
C ASP A 58 -23.50 -32.27 22.99
N GLY A 59 -22.60 -31.38 23.39
CA GLY A 59 -21.86 -31.43 24.65
C GLY A 59 -22.38 -30.36 25.58
N ASP A 60 -23.46 -30.70 26.28
CA ASP A 60 -23.77 -30.39 27.68
C ASP A 60 -22.83 -29.38 28.38
N VAL A 61 -23.29 -28.13 28.44
CA VAL A 61 -22.98 -27.21 29.54
C VAL A 61 -24.34 -26.79 30.08
N THR A 62 -24.54 -27.01 31.38
CA THR A 62 -25.80 -26.96 32.13
C THR A 62 -26.64 -28.23 31.98
N GLY A 63 -26.39 -29.19 32.87
CA GLY A 63 -27.20 -30.41 33.02
C GLY A 63 -28.61 -30.11 33.54
N LEU A 64 -29.44 -29.50 32.70
CA LEU A 64 -30.88 -29.38 32.83
C LEU A 64 -31.47 -29.61 31.43
N THR A 65 -32.45 -30.50 31.34
CA THR A 65 -33.13 -30.80 30.07
C THR A 65 -34.00 -29.61 29.64
N ASP A 66 -34.22 -29.44 28.33
CA ASP A 66 -35.06 -28.36 27.77
C ASP A 66 -36.48 -28.33 28.37
N ASP A 67 -36.98 -29.49 28.81
CA ASP A 67 -38.28 -29.63 29.48
C ASP A 67 -38.25 -29.13 30.94
N GLU A 68 -37.11 -29.20 31.63
CA GLU A 68 -36.93 -28.68 33.00
C GLU A 68 -36.79 -27.15 33.01
N ILE A 69 -36.12 -26.58 32.00
CA ILE A 69 -35.96 -25.12 31.87
C ILE A 69 -37.32 -24.44 31.61
N LYS A 70 -38.19 -25.09 30.84
CA LYS A 70 -39.54 -24.58 30.54
C LYS A 70 -40.53 -24.72 31.70
N ALA A 71 -40.21 -25.58 32.67
CA ALA A 71 -41.02 -25.79 33.87
C ALA A 71 -40.71 -24.79 35.00
N LEU A 72 -39.63 -24.02 34.89
CA LEU A 72 -39.31 -22.96 35.85
C LEU A 72 -40.30 -21.80 35.71
N THR A 73 -40.85 -21.37 36.84
CA THR A 73 -41.76 -20.23 36.87
C THR A 73 -41.00 -18.95 36.52
N ASP A 74 -41.69 -17.94 35.97
CA ASP A 74 -41.07 -16.66 35.61
C ASP A 74 -40.36 -15.99 36.82
N GLU A 75 -40.84 -16.28 38.04
CA GLU A 75 -40.26 -15.83 39.30
C GLU A 75 -38.96 -16.57 39.67
N GLU A 76 -38.87 -17.89 39.41
CA GLU A 76 -37.65 -18.66 39.64
C GLU A 76 -36.54 -18.30 38.63
N ARG A 77 -36.90 -18.01 37.38
CA ARG A 77 -35.96 -17.55 36.36
C ARG A 77 -35.40 -16.16 36.67
N ASP A 78 -36.23 -15.24 37.17
CA ASP A 78 -35.77 -13.90 37.58
C ASP A 78 -34.91 -13.97 38.85
N SER A 79 -35.21 -14.87 39.79
CA SER A 79 -34.39 -15.05 41.01
C SER A 79 -33.00 -15.63 40.78
N LEU A 80 -32.77 -16.30 39.63
CA LEU A 80 -31.44 -16.77 39.20
C LEU A 80 -30.65 -15.70 38.44
N ASN A 81 -31.30 -14.64 37.99
CA ASN A 81 -30.67 -13.56 37.22
C ASN A 81 -30.30 -12.34 38.11
N ASP A 82 -30.82 -12.28 39.34
CA ASP A 82 -30.50 -11.23 40.33
C ASP A 82 -29.27 -11.55 41.20
N GLU A 83 -28.64 -12.72 41.04
CA GLU A 83 -27.26 -12.92 41.49
C GLU A 83 -26.36 -12.15 40.53
N ALA A 84 -26.23 -10.84 40.81
CA ALA A 84 -25.30 -9.96 40.14
C ALA A 84 -23.98 -10.70 39.92
N ILE A 85 -23.63 -10.88 38.65
CA ILE A 85 -22.25 -11.14 38.25
C ILE A 85 -21.50 -9.91 38.75
N ASP A 86 -21.00 -9.98 39.98
CA ASP A 86 -19.89 -9.17 40.46
C ASP A 86 -18.72 -9.61 39.58
N PRO A 87 -18.29 -8.81 38.58
CA PRO A 87 -17.02 -9.09 37.95
C PRO A 87 -16.00 -8.91 39.08
N GLY A 88 -15.57 -10.04 39.66
CA GLY A 88 -14.55 -10.03 40.70
C GLY A 88 -13.36 -9.16 40.28
N PRO A 89 -12.52 -8.72 41.22
CA PRO A 89 -11.48 -7.70 41.01
C PRO A 89 -10.38 -8.04 39.98
N ASP A 90 -10.53 -9.13 39.22
CA ASP A 90 -9.57 -9.70 38.28
C ASP A 90 -10.06 -9.66 36.81
N VAL A 91 -10.87 -8.67 36.42
CA VAL A 91 -10.99 -8.33 34.99
C VAL A 91 -9.69 -7.63 34.60
N GLU A 92 -8.72 -8.40 34.11
CA GLU A 92 -7.53 -7.82 33.49
C GLU A 92 -7.98 -6.91 32.34
N PRO A 93 -7.43 -5.69 32.24
CA PRO A 93 -7.88 -4.74 31.22
C PRO A 93 -7.67 -5.35 29.84
N GLU A 94 -8.75 -5.43 29.05
CA GLU A 94 -8.66 -5.70 27.62
C GLU A 94 -7.69 -4.65 27.03
N GLU A 95 -6.49 -5.06 26.64
CA GLU A 95 -5.49 -4.13 26.10
C GLU A 95 -6.06 -3.47 24.84
N GLU A 96 -6.40 -2.18 24.94
CA GLU A 96 -6.84 -1.40 23.79
C GLU A 96 -5.71 -1.36 22.75
N VAL A 97 -5.99 -1.99 21.61
CA VAL A 97 -5.05 -2.13 20.51
C VAL A 97 -4.84 -0.77 19.85
N ASP A 98 -3.69 -0.12 20.07
CA ASP A 98 -3.34 1.14 19.39
C ASP A 98 -3.03 0.88 17.91
N VAL A 99 -4.05 1.11 17.07
CA VAL A 99 -3.97 0.96 15.61
C VAL A 99 -3.00 1.96 14.99
N GLN A 100 -2.89 3.16 15.57
CA GLN A 100 -1.98 4.19 15.05
C GLN A 100 -0.52 3.80 15.30
N ALA A 101 -0.20 3.34 16.51
CA ALA A 101 1.14 2.84 16.83
C ALA A 101 1.55 1.70 15.90
N GLN A 102 0.69 0.69 15.72
CA GLN A 102 0.99 -0.43 14.82
C GLN A 102 1.21 -0.01 13.37
N PHE A 103 0.40 0.95 12.88
CA PHE A 103 0.61 1.49 11.54
C PHE A 103 1.98 2.15 11.43
N LEU A 104 2.38 2.97 12.41
CA LEU A 104 3.67 3.66 12.40
C LEU A 104 4.83 2.68 12.51
N ASP A 105 4.74 1.69 13.39
CA ASP A 105 5.74 0.63 13.54
C ASP A 105 5.90 -0.15 12.24
N TRP A 106 4.80 -0.49 11.57
CA TRP A 106 4.83 -1.13 10.26
C TRP A 106 5.50 -0.23 9.21
N VAL A 107 5.18 1.08 9.16
CA VAL A 107 5.82 2.01 8.22
C VAL A 107 7.34 2.05 8.46
N VAL A 108 7.79 2.14 9.71
CA VAL A 108 9.22 2.16 10.05
C VAL A 108 9.90 0.85 9.64
N ALA A 109 9.31 -0.29 10.02
CA ALA A 109 9.84 -1.60 9.67
C ALA A 109 9.89 -1.81 8.15
N HIS A 110 8.81 -1.47 7.45
CA HIS A 110 8.72 -1.66 6.00
C HIS A 110 9.71 -0.76 5.24
N PHE A 111 9.83 0.51 5.59
CA PHE A 111 10.79 1.40 4.93
C PHE A 111 12.25 1.08 5.29
N SER A 112 12.52 0.30 6.34
CA SER A 112 13.86 -0.21 6.63
C SER A 112 14.33 -1.30 5.66
N ILE A 113 13.39 -2.02 5.01
CA ILE A 113 13.70 -3.07 4.03
C ILE A 113 13.58 -2.61 2.58
N VAL A 114 12.89 -1.49 2.33
CA VAL A 114 12.67 -0.95 0.99
C VAL A 114 13.94 -0.30 0.47
N GLU A 115 14.43 -0.81 -0.67
CA GLU A 115 15.56 -0.22 -1.37
C GLU A 115 15.13 0.51 -2.64
N VAL A 116 15.61 1.75 -2.82
CA VAL A 116 15.45 2.50 -4.07
C VAL A 116 16.78 2.48 -4.83
N VAL A 117 16.98 1.46 -5.65
CA VAL A 117 18.24 1.25 -6.40
C VAL A 117 18.11 1.75 -7.85
N GLY A 118 19.14 2.47 -8.34
CA GLY A 118 19.27 2.80 -9.76
C GLY A 118 20.21 3.99 -10.05
N PRO A 119 20.94 3.98 -11.18
CA PRO A 119 22.04 4.92 -11.45
C PRO A 119 21.62 6.39 -11.64
N ASN A 120 20.33 6.66 -11.87
CA ASN A 120 19.78 8.01 -12.06
C ASN A 120 18.54 8.28 -11.19
N LYS A 121 18.25 7.43 -10.20
CA LYS A 121 17.09 7.62 -9.32
C LYS A 121 17.42 8.64 -8.25
N ARG A 122 17.30 9.93 -8.58
CA ARG A 122 16.89 10.87 -7.55
C ARG A 122 15.51 10.38 -7.10
N PHE A 123 15.32 10.10 -5.83
CA PHE A 123 14.00 9.90 -5.25
C PHE A 123 13.82 10.97 -4.20
N TYR A 124 12.64 11.54 -4.15
CA TYR A 124 12.29 12.53 -3.15
C TYR A 124 11.40 11.84 -2.12
N TRP A 125 11.84 11.88 -0.87
CA TRP A 125 11.04 11.51 0.28
C TRP A 125 10.96 12.73 1.19
N CYS A 126 9.74 13.15 1.50
CA CYS A 126 9.53 14.26 2.43
C CYS A 126 9.69 13.76 3.87
N PRO A 127 10.52 14.40 4.73
CA PRO A 127 10.61 14.03 6.15
C PRO A 127 9.26 14.17 6.89
N GLN A 128 8.43 15.13 6.45
CA GLN A 128 7.06 15.36 6.91
C GLN A 128 6.05 14.62 6.01
N TRP A 129 6.32 13.37 5.64
CA TRP A 129 5.49 12.59 4.72
C TRP A 129 4.02 12.50 5.17
N PHE A 130 3.76 12.55 6.48
CA PHE A 130 2.43 12.52 7.08
C PHE A 130 1.56 13.74 6.73
N GLU A 131 2.15 14.85 6.28
CA GLU A 131 1.39 16.03 5.81
C GLU A 131 0.80 15.79 4.40
N HIS A 132 1.28 14.79 3.67
CA HIS A 132 0.74 14.39 2.38
C HIS A 132 -0.41 13.40 2.56
N LYS A 133 -1.65 13.89 2.58
CA LYS A 133 -2.87 13.06 2.72
C LYS A 133 -2.93 11.90 1.72
N GLU A 134 -2.50 12.13 0.47
CA GLU A 134 -2.44 11.06 -0.54
C GLU A 134 -1.45 9.96 -0.15
N VAL A 135 -0.26 10.33 0.36
CA VAL A 135 0.77 9.38 0.80
C VAL A 135 0.24 8.56 1.98
N VAL A 136 -0.33 9.23 3.00
CA VAL A 136 -0.91 8.55 4.15
C VAL A 136 -1.99 7.57 3.72
N ALA A 137 -2.92 7.98 2.84
CA ALA A 137 -3.97 7.10 2.33
C ALA A 137 -3.40 5.87 1.60
N ARG A 138 -2.37 6.06 0.77
CA ARG A 138 -1.67 4.96 0.07
C ARG A 138 -0.98 4.00 1.04
N LEU A 139 -0.28 4.52 2.05
CA LEU A 139 0.42 3.70 3.04
C LEU A 139 -0.56 2.92 3.93
N VAL A 140 -1.67 3.53 4.35
CA VAL A 140 -2.72 2.83 5.11
C VAL A 140 -3.34 1.71 4.27
N ALA A 141 -3.59 1.94 2.98
CA ALA A 141 -4.10 0.90 2.09
C ALA A 141 -3.11 -0.26 1.94
N LEU A 142 -1.82 0.06 1.75
CA LEU A 142 -0.75 -0.95 1.68
C LEU A 142 -0.63 -1.76 2.96
N TRP A 143 -0.68 -1.10 4.12
CA TRP A 143 -0.62 -1.77 5.43
C TRP A 143 -1.81 -2.72 5.62
N LYS A 144 -3.04 -2.29 5.32
CA LYS A 144 -4.22 -3.15 5.41
C LYS A 144 -4.14 -4.35 4.46
N ALA A 145 -3.66 -4.13 3.23
CA ALA A 145 -3.47 -5.20 2.26
C ALA A 145 -2.37 -6.19 2.72
N HIS A 146 -1.32 -5.69 3.37
CA HIS A 146 -0.26 -6.50 3.96
C HIS A 146 -0.79 -7.36 5.11
N LEU A 147 -1.56 -6.78 6.03
CA LEU A 147 -2.22 -7.53 7.12
C LEU A 147 -3.11 -8.65 6.56
N ALA A 148 -3.89 -8.36 5.51
CA ALA A 148 -4.71 -9.37 4.87
C ALA A 148 -3.88 -10.47 4.17
N ALA A 149 -2.73 -10.12 3.60
CA ALA A 149 -1.83 -11.08 2.98
C ALA A 149 -1.12 -11.98 4.00
N ASP A 150 -0.72 -11.42 5.15
CA ASP A 150 -0.05 -12.15 6.23
C ASP A 150 -0.99 -13.09 6.99
N LEU A 151 -2.25 -12.68 7.18
CA LEU A 151 -3.27 -13.49 7.86
C LEU A 151 -3.93 -14.53 6.94
N GLY A 152 -3.67 -14.46 5.64
CA GLY A 152 -4.27 -15.36 4.65
C GLY A 152 -3.64 -16.75 4.67
N ASP A 153 -4.45 -17.78 4.40
CA ASP A 153 -3.97 -19.17 4.29
C ASP A 153 -3.19 -19.45 2.97
N ASP A 154 -3.15 -18.49 2.04
CA ASP A 154 -2.46 -18.65 0.77
C ASP A 154 -0.97 -18.33 0.90
N LEU A 155 -0.13 -19.34 0.70
CA LEU A 155 1.34 -19.21 0.69
C LEU A 155 1.85 -18.18 -0.32
N GLY A 156 1.09 -17.90 -1.38
CA GLY A 156 1.42 -16.91 -2.39
C GLY A 156 0.99 -15.48 -2.06
N ALA A 157 0.22 -15.25 -0.99
CA ALA A 157 -0.44 -13.97 -0.72
C ALA A 157 0.57 -12.82 -0.54
N VAL A 158 1.60 -13.02 0.27
CA VAL A 158 2.65 -12.01 0.51
C VAL A 158 3.41 -11.68 -0.78
N SER A 159 3.74 -12.70 -1.59
CA SER A 159 4.39 -12.47 -2.89
C SER A 159 3.49 -11.70 -3.85
N SER A 160 2.20 -11.99 -3.86
CA SER A 160 1.21 -11.26 -4.66
C SER A 160 1.08 -9.81 -4.20
N TRP A 161 1.06 -9.56 -2.89
CA TRP A 161 1.00 -8.22 -2.31
C TRP A 161 2.18 -7.34 -2.76
N TRP A 162 3.40 -7.87 -2.75
CA TRP A 162 4.59 -7.14 -3.23
C TRP A 162 4.41 -6.68 -4.69
N ILE A 163 3.99 -7.59 -5.57
CA ILE A 163 3.91 -7.34 -7.02
C ILE A 163 2.71 -6.44 -7.36
N ASN A 164 1.57 -6.67 -6.72
CA ASN A 164 0.30 -6.06 -7.12
C ASN A 164 -0.02 -4.79 -6.37
N ASP A 165 0.42 -4.68 -5.11
CA ASP A 165 0.11 -3.56 -4.24
C ASP A 165 1.36 -2.70 -4.05
N TRP A 166 2.42 -3.23 -3.43
CA TRP A 166 3.61 -2.44 -3.12
C TRP A 166 4.26 -1.83 -4.36
N ASP A 167 4.68 -2.65 -5.34
CA ASP A 167 5.45 -2.16 -6.50
C ASP A 167 4.71 -1.07 -7.29
N ARG A 168 3.38 -1.17 -7.39
CA ARG A 168 2.54 -0.18 -8.08
C ARG A 168 2.45 1.13 -7.30
N HIS A 169 2.29 1.06 -5.99
CA HIS A 169 2.27 2.25 -5.14
C HIS A 169 3.66 2.88 -5.03
N ALA A 170 4.72 2.08 -4.88
CA ALA A 170 6.11 2.52 -4.84
C ALA A 170 6.51 3.28 -6.12
N ALA A 171 6.06 2.81 -7.29
CA ALA A 171 6.28 3.52 -8.55
C ALA A 171 5.73 4.96 -8.53
N VAL A 172 4.59 5.20 -7.86
CA VAL A 172 3.99 6.53 -7.72
C VAL A 172 4.65 7.33 -6.60
N LEU A 173 4.87 6.71 -5.44
CA LEU A 173 5.47 7.37 -4.27
C LEU A 173 6.87 7.90 -4.57
N PHE A 174 7.66 7.16 -5.35
CA PHE A 174 9.03 7.54 -5.69
C PHE A 174 9.17 8.22 -7.06
N ASP A 175 8.07 8.59 -7.74
CA ASP A 175 8.11 9.36 -8.98
C ASP A 175 8.52 10.82 -8.68
N THR A 176 9.64 11.26 -9.25
CA THR A 176 10.15 12.62 -9.06
C THR A 176 9.39 13.68 -9.86
N ALA A 177 8.77 13.30 -10.98
CA ALA A 177 8.09 14.22 -11.88
C ALA A 177 6.61 14.36 -11.52
N ASN A 178 5.94 13.24 -11.22
CA ASN A 178 4.49 13.21 -11.00
C ASN A 178 4.08 12.69 -9.62
N GLY A 179 5.04 12.29 -8.78
CA GLY A 179 4.73 11.77 -7.46
C GLY A 179 4.31 12.87 -6.47
N PRO A 180 3.74 12.46 -5.32
CA PRO A 180 3.22 13.37 -4.31
C PRO A 180 4.31 14.25 -3.66
N PHE A 181 5.59 13.88 -3.80
CA PHE A 181 6.73 14.59 -3.25
C PHE A 181 7.44 15.51 -4.26
N ARG A 182 6.91 15.70 -5.47
CA ARG A 182 7.59 16.45 -6.55
C ARG A 182 7.95 17.91 -6.23
N PHE A 183 7.30 18.52 -5.22
CA PHE A 183 7.56 19.89 -4.77
C PHE A 183 8.18 19.97 -3.36
N CYS A 184 8.55 18.82 -2.80
CA CYS A 184 9.18 18.74 -1.49
C CYS A 184 10.70 18.72 -1.62
N ASP A 185 11.38 19.48 -0.77
CA ASP A 185 12.82 19.44 -0.67
C ASP A 185 13.25 18.57 0.50
N ARG A 186 14.32 17.79 0.31
CA ARG A 186 14.84 16.88 1.34
C ARG A 186 15.40 17.62 2.57
N THR A 187 15.89 18.85 2.38
CA THR A 187 16.54 19.67 3.43
C THR A 187 15.60 20.71 4.02
N ARG A 188 14.70 21.28 3.22
CA ARG A 188 13.78 22.36 3.63
C ARG A 188 12.39 21.88 4.03
N GLY A 189 12.04 20.62 3.76
CA GLY A 189 10.81 20.00 4.25
C GLY A 189 9.63 20.06 3.29
N HIS A 190 8.42 19.90 3.85
CA HIS A 190 7.18 19.82 3.10
C HIS A 190 6.92 21.10 2.29
N LEU A 191 6.72 20.95 0.98
CA LEU A 191 6.30 22.02 0.07
C LEU A 191 7.17 23.29 0.13
N SER A 192 8.47 23.14 0.42
CA SER A 192 9.37 24.28 0.60
C SER A 192 9.52 25.17 -0.64
N GLU A 193 9.21 24.64 -1.82
CA GLU A 193 9.24 25.38 -3.09
C GLU A 193 7.88 26.00 -3.45
N THR A 194 6.77 25.51 -2.89
CA THR A 194 5.42 25.99 -3.18
C THR A 194 4.61 26.06 -1.90
N LYS A 195 4.31 27.26 -1.38
CA LYS A 195 3.46 27.42 -0.18
C LYS A 195 2.02 26.87 -0.30
N GLU A 196 1.65 26.36 -1.46
CA GLU A 196 0.33 25.80 -1.73
C GLU A 196 0.38 24.28 -1.58
N THR A 197 -0.40 23.75 -0.64
CA THR A 197 -0.74 22.33 -0.58
C THR A 197 -1.24 21.93 -1.96
N GLY A 198 -0.56 20.99 -2.62
CA GLY A 198 -0.87 20.61 -4.00
C GLY A 198 -2.38 20.46 -4.18
N PRO A 199 -2.97 21.03 -5.24
CA PRO A 199 -4.40 21.29 -5.27
C PRO A 199 -5.16 19.97 -5.13
N ALA A 200 -5.88 19.81 -4.02
CA ALA A 200 -6.88 18.76 -3.92
C ALA A 200 -7.79 18.89 -5.15
N VAL A 201 -8.11 17.77 -5.79
CA VAL A 201 -9.03 17.78 -6.92
C VAL A 201 -10.34 18.35 -6.41
N SER A 202 -10.67 19.56 -6.86
CA SER A 202 -11.90 20.24 -6.48
C SER A 202 -13.04 19.53 -7.18
N LEU A 203 -13.79 18.72 -6.43
CA LEU A 203 -14.97 18.04 -6.93
C LEU A 203 -16.17 18.95 -6.69
N THR A 204 -16.81 19.40 -7.76
CA THR A 204 -18.14 19.98 -7.68
C THR A 204 -19.11 18.84 -7.40
N ILE A 205 -19.83 18.92 -6.29
CA ILE A 205 -20.88 17.95 -5.96
C ILE A 205 -21.97 18.09 -7.02
N PRO A 206 -22.35 17.00 -7.71
CA PRO A 206 -23.40 17.06 -8.71
C PRO A 206 -24.71 17.48 -8.04
N PRO A 207 -25.61 18.16 -8.77
CA PRO A 207 -26.86 18.62 -8.20
C PRO A 207 -27.76 17.42 -7.84
N ALA A 208 -28.76 17.63 -6.98
CA ALA A 208 -29.57 16.55 -6.41
C ALA A 208 -30.34 15.73 -7.47
N GLU A 209 -30.62 16.32 -8.62
CA GLU A 209 -31.28 15.69 -9.77
C GLU A 209 -30.35 14.83 -10.65
N TRP A 210 -29.04 14.85 -10.40
CA TRP A 210 -28.10 14.04 -11.16
C TRP A 210 -28.21 12.57 -10.74
N GLN A 211 -28.57 11.70 -11.68
CA GLN A 211 -28.74 10.26 -11.45
C GLN A 211 -27.60 9.46 -12.09
N LEU A 212 -27.13 8.43 -11.37
CA LEU A 212 -26.16 7.47 -11.92
C LEU A 212 -26.80 6.71 -13.11
N PRO A 213 -26.13 6.61 -14.27
CA PRO A 213 -26.61 5.76 -15.35
C PRO A 213 -26.62 4.29 -14.91
N ALA A 214 -27.63 3.55 -15.35
CA ALA A 214 -27.80 2.12 -15.11
C ALA A 214 -26.79 1.25 -15.86
#